data_AF-A0A7S2ESU9-F1
#
_entry.id   AF-A0A7S2ESU9-F1
#
_cell.length_a   1.000
_cell.length_b   1.000
_cell.length_c   1.000
_cell.angle_alpha   90.00
_cell.angle_beta   90.00
_cell.angle_gamma   90.00
#
_symmetry.space_group_name_H-M   'P 1'
#
loop_
_entity.id
_entity.type
_entity.pdbx_description
1 polymer ?
#
loop_
_entity_poly.entity_id
_entity_poly.type
_entity_poly.pdbx_seq_one_letter_code
_entity_poly.pdbx_strand_id
1 'polypeptide(L)'
;KSVVCLATNAVSVLQWKYQFQLWTNIPNDRIFVFTSDRKDTIHPDGGVLVTTYTMISYGGKRSDKSAAVMKAIQAREWGLLLMDEVHVVPAKMFRRVIGSVKAHCRLGLTATLVREDDLISDLNFLIGPKLYEANWMDLTTQGYLANVQCVEVWCPMTGPFMKEYLGASNARLKQLLYVMNPSKLRATEFLVKFHEER
;
A
#
# COMPACT_ATOMS: atom_id res chain seq x y z
N LYS A 1 15.05 -15.95 13.21
CA LYS A 1 15.65 -15.49 11.93
C LYS A 1 15.25 -14.04 11.69
N SER A 2 16.05 -13.25 10.98
CA SER A 2 15.76 -11.82 10.74
C SER A 2 14.71 -11.63 9.65
N VAL A 3 13.94 -10.55 9.75
CA VAL A 3 12.82 -10.25 8.87
C VAL A 3 12.96 -8.85 8.29
N VAL A 4 12.71 -8.70 6.99
CA VAL A 4 12.52 -7.38 6.36
C VAL A 4 11.06 -7.23 6.00
N CYS A 5 10.44 -6.14 6.41
CA CYS A 5 9.09 -5.75 6.06
C CYS A 5 9.12 -4.53 5.16
N LEU A 6 8.52 -4.67 3.97
CA LEU A 6 8.43 -3.63 2.95
C LEU A 6 7.03 -3.07 2.89
N ALA A 7 6.91 -1.76 3.08
CA ALA A 7 5.65 -1.05 3.00
C ALA A 7 5.63 0.00 1.88
N THR A 8 4.45 0.46 1.49
CA THR A 8 4.26 1.43 0.40
C THR A 8 4.66 2.85 0.82
N ASN A 9 4.39 3.24 2.06
CA ASN A 9 4.62 4.59 2.56
C ASN A 9 5.15 4.59 4.02
N ALA A 10 5.59 5.76 4.50
CA ALA A 10 6.17 5.91 5.83
C ALA A 10 5.15 5.72 6.98
N VAL A 11 3.87 5.97 6.73
CA VAL A 11 2.80 5.75 7.73
C VAL A 11 2.62 4.26 7.97
N SER A 12 2.54 3.46 6.90
CA SER A 12 2.47 2.01 6.96
C SER A 12 3.69 1.42 7.65
N VAL A 13 4.89 1.98 7.47
CA VAL A 13 6.10 1.56 8.22
C VAL A 13 5.90 1.72 9.73
N LEU A 14 5.34 2.83 10.19
CA LEU A 14 5.08 3.06 11.61
C LEU A 14 3.95 2.16 12.13
N GLN A 15 2.91 1.90 11.33
CA GLN A 15 1.86 0.95 11.67
C GLN A 15 2.43 -0.46 11.85
N TRP A 16 3.26 -0.93 10.91
CA TRP A 16 3.94 -2.21 11.03
C TRP A 16 4.82 -2.29 12.26
N LYS A 17 5.62 -1.25 12.55
CA LYS A 17 6.40 -1.18 13.78
C LYS A 17 5.52 -1.35 15.02
N TYR A 18 4.40 -0.62 15.09
CA TYR A 18 3.47 -0.71 16.19
C TYR A 18 2.85 -2.11 16.32
N GLN A 19 2.43 -2.71 15.21
CA GLN A 19 1.86 -4.07 15.22
C GLN A 19 2.89 -5.12 15.66
N PHE A 20 4.15 -5.01 15.24
CA PHE A 20 5.21 -5.87 15.75
C PHE A 20 5.41 -5.69 17.26
N GLN A 21 5.38 -4.47 17.77
CA GLN A 21 5.52 -4.20 19.21
C GLN A 21 4.33 -4.73 20.03
N LEU A 22 3.12 -4.68 19.46
CA LEU A 22 1.90 -5.09 20.14
C LEU A 22 1.76 -6.62 20.20
N TRP A 23 2.07 -7.31 19.09
CA TRP A 23 1.79 -8.73 18.93
C TRP A 23 3.02 -9.63 19.04
N THR A 24 4.21 -9.07 19.28
CA THR A 24 5.44 -9.86 19.44
C THR A 24 6.22 -9.45 20.69
N ASN A 25 6.99 -10.39 21.24
CA ASN A 25 7.88 -10.15 22.38
C ASN A 25 9.28 -9.67 21.94
N ILE A 26 9.39 -9.04 20.77
CA ILE A 26 10.67 -8.54 20.24
C ILE A 26 10.98 -7.22 20.94
N PRO A 27 12.17 -7.07 21.56
CA PRO A 27 12.54 -5.83 22.21
C PRO A 27 12.71 -4.69 21.20
N ASN A 28 12.41 -3.46 21.63
CA ASN A 28 12.31 -2.29 20.76
C ASN A 28 13.62 -1.92 20.06
N ASP A 29 14.75 -2.27 20.65
CA ASP A 29 16.09 -2.12 20.09
C ASP A 29 16.35 -3.05 18.89
N ARG A 30 15.51 -4.07 18.70
CA ARG A 30 15.57 -5.03 17.58
C ARG A 30 14.54 -4.76 16.48
N ILE A 31 13.78 -3.66 16.57
CA ILE A 31 12.83 -3.22 15.55
C ILE A 31 13.33 -1.91 14.92
N PHE A 32 13.90 -2.02 13.73
CA PHE A 32 14.57 -0.93 13.03
C PHE A 32 13.63 -0.30 12.00
N VAL A 33 13.62 1.03 11.94
CA VAL A 33 12.92 1.77 10.89
C VAL A 33 13.93 2.38 9.93
N PHE A 34 13.71 2.14 8.64
CA PHE A 34 14.48 2.77 7.57
C PHE A 34 13.55 3.51 6.61
N THR A 35 13.45 4.82 6.80
CA THR A 35 12.74 5.76 5.94
C THR A 35 13.67 6.91 5.55
N SER A 36 13.18 7.87 4.78
CA SER A 36 13.93 9.09 4.46
C SER A 36 14.31 9.87 5.73
N ASP A 37 13.41 9.91 6.72
CA ASP A 37 13.53 10.73 7.92
C ASP A 37 14.20 9.99 9.08
N ARG A 38 13.92 8.69 9.24
CA ARG A 38 14.50 7.85 10.30
C ARG A 38 15.38 6.76 9.72
N LYS A 39 16.61 6.68 10.22
CA LYS A 39 17.64 5.75 9.73
C LYS A 39 18.26 5.04 10.92
N ASP A 40 17.51 4.09 11.47
CA ASP A 40 17.97 3.31 12.61
C ASP A 40 19.09 2.36 12.18
N THR A 41 20.08 2.17 13.04
CA THR A 41 21.20 1.25 12.78
C THR A 41 20.74 -0.18 13.03
N ILE A 42 21.02 -1.09 12.09
CA ILE A 42 20.65 -2.51 12.22
C ILE A 42 21.56 -3.19 13.24
N HIS A 43 20.97 -3.88 14.22
CA HIS A 43 21.72 -4.63 15.22
C HIS A 43 22.42 -5.86 14.61
N PRO A 44 23.66 -6.18 15.00
CA PRO A 44 24.43 -7.33 14.47
C PRO A 44 23.69 -8.66 14.62
N ASP A 45 23.15 -8.94 15.80
CA ASP A 45 22.43 -10.20 16.10
C ASP A 45 21.11 -10.35 15.32
N GLY A 46 20.59 -9.25 14.76
CA GLY A 46 19.41 -9.21 13.92
C GLY A 46 18.10 -8.89 14.62
N GLY A 47 17.09 -8.70 13.78
CA GLY A 47 15.76 -8.32 14.23
C GLY A 47 14.81 -8.12 13.05
N VAL A 48 13.90 -7.17 13.22
CA VAL A 48 12.90 -6.80 12.23
C VAL A 48 13.26 -5.43 11.66
N LEU A 49 13.50 -5.36 10.36
CA LEU A 49 13.68 -4.11 9.64
C LEU A 49 12.37 -3.76 8.94
N VAL A 50 11.83 -2.58 9.19
CA VAL A 50 10.65 -2.06 8.49
C VAL A 50 11.07 -0.86 7.63
N THR A 51 10.82 -0.94 6.32
CA THR A 51 11.28 0.06 5.34
C THR A 51 10.28 0.19 4.19
N THR A 52 10.41 1.24 3.38
CA THR A 52 9.61 1.37 2.15
C THR A 52 10.29 0.74 0.93
N TYR A 53 9.50 0.37 -0.08
CA TYR A 53 10.01 -0.13 -1.37
C TYR A 53 10.93 0.87 -2.07
N THR A 54 10.59 2.16 -1.99
CA THR A 54 11.38 3.24 -2.60
C THR A 54 12.76 3.34 -1.97
N MET A 55 12.87 3.20 -0.64
CA MET A 55 14.16 3.25 0.06
C MET A 55 15.11 2.12 -0.32
N ILE A 56 14.61 0.92 -0.61
CA ILE A 56 15.46 -0.19 -1.09
C ILE A 56 15.81 -0.01 -2.57
N SER A 57 14.82 0.30 -3.39
CA SER A 57 14.95 0.39 -4.86
C SER A 57 15.67 1.64 -5.36
N TYR A 58 15.92 2.65 -4.51
CA TYR A 58 16.52 3.91 -4.92
C TYR A 58 17.96 3.74 -5.43
N GLY A 59 18.19 4.06 -6.71
CA GLY A 59 19.49 3.92 -7.38
C GLY A 59 20.32 5.22 -7.44
N GLY A 60 19.81 6.33 -6.90
CA GLY A 60 20.51 7.62 -6.92
C GLY A 60 21.53 7.78 -5.78
N LYS A 61 22.13 8.97 -5.69
CA LYS A 61 23.10 9.31 -4.64
C LYS A 61 22.39 9.28 -3.27
N ARG A 62 22.91 8.45 -2.36
CA ARG A 62 22.40 8.30 -0.99
C ARG A 62 23.30 9.08 -0.02
N SER A 63 22.74 9.56 1.08
CA SER A 63 23.55 10.02 2.22
C SER A 63 24.39 8.86 2.77
N ASP A 64 25.57 9.14 3.34
CA ASP A 64 26.49 8.11 3.84
C ASP A 64 25.82 7.14 4.83
N LYS A 65 24.96 7.65 5.73
CA LYS A 65 24.18 6.82 6.66
C LYS A 65 23.26 5.82 5.93
N SER A 66 22.58 6.27 4.87
CA SER A 66 21.70 5.39 4.08
C SER A 66 22.49 4.37 3.26
N ALA A 67 23.69 4.72 2.78
CA ALA A 67 24.56 3.78 2.10
C ALA A 67 25.08 2.69 3.05
N ALA A 68 25.47 3.07 4.28
CA ALA A 68 25.90 2.14 5.32
C ALA A 68 24.78 1.14 5.69
N VAL A 69 23.55 1.63 5.92
CA VAL A 69 22.40 0.77 6.22
C VAL A 69 22.10 -0.18 5.05
N MET A 70 22.12 0.29 3.80
CA MET A 70 21.93 -0.60 2.65
C MET A 70 22.99 -1.67 2.53
N LYS A 71 24.25 -1.33 2.78
CA LYS A 71 25.35 -2.30 2.79
C LYS A 71 25.12 -3.37 3.87
N ALA A 72 24.62 -2.97 5.04
CA ALA A 72 24.26 -3.90 6.11
C ALA A 72 23.08 -4.82 5.71
N ILE A 73 22.07 -4.29 5.01
CA ILE A 73 20.95 -5.09 4.49
C ILE A 73 21.43 -6.12 3.46
N GLN A 74 22.32 -5.72 2.55
CA GLN A 74 22.85 -6.57 1.48
C GLN A 74 23.84 -7.62 1.97
N ALA A 75 24.61 -7.29 3.01
CA ALA A 75 25.60 -8.19 3.60
C ALA A 75 24.96 -9.34 4.39
N ARG A 76 23.71 -9.16 4.84
CA ARG A 76 22.97 -10.13 5.66
C ARG A 76 22.04 -10.98 4.80
N GLU A 77 21.97 -12.27 5.10
CA GLU A 77 20.89 -13.13 4.63
C GLU A 77 19.68 -13.06 5.57
N TRP A 78 18.52 -12.77 4.99
CA TRP A 78 17.28 -12.60 5.70
C TRP A 78 16.46 -13.90 5.67
N GLY A 79 15.78 -14.21 6.77
CA GLY A 79 14.91 -15.38 6.84
C GLY A 79 13.64 -15.19 6.04
N LEU A 80 13.01 -14.01 6.18
CA LEU A 80 11.73 -13.68 5.60
C LEU A 80 11.73 -12.26 5.03
N LEU A 81 11.22 -12.13 3.81
CA LEU A 81 10.90 -10.86 3.18
C LEU A 81 9.37 -10.71 3.13
N LEU A 82 8.84 -9.87 4.01
CA LEU A 82 7.44 -9.44 4.03
C LEU A 82 7.26 -8.26 3.09
N MET A 83 6.27 -8.35 2.21
CA MET A 83 5.93 -7.34 1.22
C MET A 83 4.46 -6.98 1.40
N ASP A 84 4.18 -5.74 1.78
CA ASP A 84 2.84 -5.21 1.96
C ASP A 84 2.33 -4.53 0.68
N GLU A 85 1.02 -4.61 0.45
CA GLU A 85 0.31 -4.14 -0.74
C GLU A 85 1.00 -4.45 -2.06
N VAL A 86 1.24 -5.74 -2.26
CA VAL A 86 2.02 -6.27 -3.37
C VAL A 86 1.46 -5.87 -4.75
N HIS A 87 0.15 -5.65 -4.86
CA HIS A 87 -0.49 -5.25 -6.10
C HIS A 87 -0.08 -3.85 -6.58
N VAL A 88 0.26 -2.92 -5.65
CA VAL A 88 0.56 -1.51 -5.96
C VAL A 88 1.93 -1.35 -6.60
N VAL A 89 2.86 -2.28 -6.33
CA VAL A 89 4.27 -2.08 -6.67
C VAL A 89 4.57 -2.53 -8.11
N PRO A 90 5.23 -1.70 -8.94
CA PRO A 90 5.59 -2.06 -10.30
C PRO A 90 6.59 -3.23 -10.36
N ALA A 91 6.47 -4.10 -11.37
CA ALA A 91 7.36 -5.25 -11.56
C ALA A 91 8.86 -4.89 -11.58
N LYS A 92 9.22 -3.73 -12.18
CA LYS A 92 10.60 -3.23 -12.20
C LYS A 92 11.16 -2.95 -10.80
N MET A 93 10.32 -2.42 -9.89
CA MET A 93 10.72 -2.13 -8.51
C MET A 93 10.92 -3.43 -7.73
N PHE A 94 10.02 -4.42 -7.90
CA PHE A 94 10.17 -5.74 -7.30
C PHE A 94 11.46 -6.43 -7.69
N ARG A 95 11.79 -6.49 -8.99
CA ARG A 95 13.03 -7.11 -9.47
C ARG A 95 14.27 -6.51 -8.81
N ARG A 96 14.29 -5.18 -8.63
CA ARG A 96 15.40 -4.49 -7.97
C ARG A 96 15.47 -4.79 -6.48
N VAL A 97 14.32 -4.83 -5.79
CA VAL A 97 14.25 -5.16 -4.36
C VAL A 97 14.72 -6.59 -4.10
N ILE A 98 14.20 -7.56 -4.88
CA ILE A 98 14.56 -8.97 -4.78
C ILE A 98 16.05 -9.19 -5.12
N GLY A 99 16.59 -8.46 -6.09
CA GLY A 99 18.03 -8.49 -6.40
C GLY A 99 18.91 -7.87 -5.30
N SER A 100 18.37 -6.93 -4.51
CA SER A 100 19.12 -6.23 -3.47
C SER A 100 19.05 -6.92 -2.11
N VAL A 101 17.94 -7.60 -1.78
CA VAL A 101 17.74 -8.25 -0.49
C VAL A 101 17.75 -9.76 -0.67
N LYS A 102 18.79 -10.41 -0.14
CA LYS A 102 18.89 -11.87 -0.11
C LYS A 102 17.99 -12.40 1.01
N ALA A 103 16.90 -13.06 0.65
CA ALA A 103 15.97 -13.68 1.60
C ALA A 103 15.59 -15.10 1.18
N HIS A 104 15.49 -16.01 2.15
CA HIS A 104 15.12 -17.41 1.90
C HIS A 104 13.63 -17.59 1.59
N CYS A 105 12.77 -16.90 2.34
CA CYS A 105 11.32 -16.95 2.16
C CYS A 105 10.79 -15.56 1.81
N ARG A 106 9.79 -15.51 0.94
CA ARG A 106 9.09 -14.29 0.52
C ARG A 106 7.62 -14.47 0.81
N LEU A 107 7.00 -13.45 1.42
CA LEU A 107 5.57 -13.44 1.68
C LEU A 107 5.01 -12.10 1.23
N GLY A 108 4.03 -12.17 0.33
CA GLY A 108 3.28 -11.03 -0.15
C GLY A 108 1.94 -10.94 0.56
N LEU A 109 1.61 -9.77 1.09
CA LEU A 109 0.33 -9.42 1.67
C LEU A 109 -0.36 -8.43 0.73
N THR A 110 -1.62 -8.71 0.41
CA THR A 110 -2.43 -7.85 -0.46
C THR A 110 -3.90 -8.08 -0.15
N ALA A 111 -4.68 -7.02 -0.07
CA ALA A 111 -6.14 -7.13 0.11
C ALA A 111 -6.85 -7.39 -1.22
N THR A 112 -6.32 -6.83 -2.31
CA THR A 112 -6.85 -6.99 -3.67
C THR A 112 -5.81 -7.66 -4.56
N LEU A 113 -6.25 -8.62 -5.37
CA LEU A 113 -5.41 -9.30 -6.37
C LEU A 113 -5.59 -8.73 -7.78
N VAL A 114 -6.60 -7.88 -7.97
CA VAL A 114 -6.88 -7.27 -9.27
C VAL A 114 -5.89 -6.14 -9.49
N ARG A 115 -5.00 -6.31 -10.48
CA ARG A 115 -4.26 -5.20 -11.07
C ARG A 115 -4.90 -4.86 -12.41
N GLU A 116 -5.00 -3.57 -12.70
CA GLU A 116 -5.54 -3.07 -13.97
C GLU A 116 -4.57 -3.27 -15.15
N ASP A 117 -3.31 -3.66 -14.89
CA ASP A 117 -2.22 -3.67 -15.88
C ASP A 117 -1.87 -5.06 -16.45
N ASP A 118 -2.69 -6.11 -16.27
CA ASP A 118 -2.49 -7.51 -16.75
C ASP A 118 -1.14 -8.17 -16.40
N LEU A 119 -0.25 -7.48 -15.69
CA LEU A 119 1.09 -7.93 -15.32
C LEU A 119 1.11 -8.80 -14.05
N ILE A 120 -0.04 -9.40 -13.70
CA ILE A 120 -0.17 -10.26 -12.52
C ILE A 120 0.68 -11.54 -12.67
N SER A 121 0.87 -12.02 -13.90
CA SER A 121 1.71 -13.18 -14.19
C SER A 121 3.16 -13.00 -13.74
N ASP A 122 3.70 -11.79 -13.86
CA ASP A 122 5.06 -11.46 -13.41
C ASP A 122 5.21 -11.57 -11.89
N LEU A 123 4.13 -11.32 -11.14
CA LEU A 123 4.13 -11.40 -9.68
C LEU A 123 4.36 -12.83 -9.20
N ASN A 124 3.67 -13.79 -9.83
CA ASN A 124 3.78 -15.21 -9.49
C ASN A 124 5.20 -15.74 -9.68
N PHE A 125 5.90 -15.24 -10.71
CA PHE A 125 7.30 -15.60 -10.94
C PHE A 125 8.25 -14.98 -9.90
N LEU A 126 7.98 -13.76 -9.45
CA LEU A 126 8.87 -13.03 -8.54
C LEU A 126 8.72 -13.48 -7.07
N ILE A 127 7.50 -13.74 -6.62
CA ILE A 127 7.20 -14.04 -5.21
C ILE A 127 6.89 -15.52 -5.03
N GLY A 128 6.08 -16.07 -5.93
CA GLY A 128 5.52 -17.42 -5.83
C GLY A 128 4.01 -17.41 -6.10
N PRO A 129 3.38 -18.60 -6.10
CA PRO A 129 1.94 -18.72 -6.35
C PRO A 129 1.12 -18.13 -5.19
N LYS A 130 -0.13 -17.80 -5.48
CA LYS A 130 -1.13 -17.43 -4.45
C LYS A 130 -1.37 -18.63 -3.52
N LEU A 131 -1.02 -18.47 -2.25
CA LEU A 131 -1.17 -19.54 -1.25
C LEU A 131 -2.56 -19.60 -0.64
N TYR A 132 -3.17 -18.44 -0.38
CA TYR A 132 -4.44 -18.34 0.31
C TYR A 132 -5.17 -17.08 -0.11
N GLU A 133 -6.50 -17.17 -0.22
CA GLU A 133 -7.41 -16.06 -0.45
C GLU A 133 -8.58 -16.23 0.52
N ALA A 134 -8.79 -15.23 1.35
CA ALA A 134 -9.94 -15.21 2.24
C ALA A 134 -11.16 -14.72 1.47
N ASN A 135 -12.27 -15.44 1.57
CA ASN A 135 -13.55 -14.98 1.03
C ASN A 135 -14.12 -13.89 1.92
N TRP A 136 -14.34 -12.71 1.35
CA TRP A 136 -14.89 -11.57 2.08
C TRP A 136 -16.32 -11.83 2.57
N MET A 137 -17.15 -12.58 1.82
CA MET A 137 -18.52 -12.91 2.22
C MET A 137 -18.56 -13.75 3.50
N ASP A 138 -17.64 -14.70 3.63
CA ASP A 138 -17.53 -15.55 4.82
C ASP A 138 -17.06 -14.74 6.03
N LEU A 139 -16.08 -13.85 5.85
CA LEU A 139 -15.59 -12.95 6.89
C LEU A 139 -16.66 -11.97 7.39
N THR A 140 -17.50 -11.47 6.49
CA THR A 140 -18.67 -10.64 6.82
C THR A 140 -19.72 -11.45 7.61
N THR A 141 -20.02 -12.67 7.16
CA THR A 141 -20.99 -13.55 7.84
C THR A 141 -20.52 -13.95 9.24
N GLN A 142 -19.21 -14.15 9.43
CA GLN A 142 -18.59 -14.47 10.73
C GLN A 142 -18.45 -13.25 11.65
N GLY A 143 -18.80 -12.04 11.19
CA GLY A 143 -18.77 -10.82 11.99
C GLY A 143 -17.38 -10.20 12.16
N TYR A 144 -16.37 -10.65 11.40
CA TYR A 144 -15.04 -10.02 11.39
C TYR A 144 -15.01 -8.73 10.57
N LEU A 145 -15.90 -8.61 9.57
CA LEU A 145 -16.06 -7.42 8.73
C LEU A 145 -17.44 -6.80 8.93
N ALA A 146 -17.51 -5.47 8.79
CA ALA A 146 -18.78 -4.75 8.80
C ALA A 146 -19.61 -5.08 7.54
N ASN A 147 -20.93 -5.15 7.70
CA ASN A 147 -21.86 -5.28 6.57
C ASN A 147 -21.88 -3.98 5.77
N VAL A 148 -21.39 -4.02 4.53
CA VAL A 148 -21.37 -2.87 3.62
C VAL A 148 -22.55 -2.95 2.66
N GLN A 149 -23.31 -1.86 2.54
CA GLN A 149 -24.34 -1.70 1.52
C GLN A 149 -23.83 -0.72 0.45
N CYS A 150 -23.56 -1.23 -0.75
CA CYS A 150 -23.17 -0.41 -1.89
C CYS A 150 -24.43 0.13 -2.59
N VAL A 151 -24.57 1.45 -2.68
CA VAL A 151 -25.69 2.10 -3.38
C VAL A 151 -25.12 3.13 -4.36
N GLU A 152 -25.43 2.98 -5.64
CA GLU A 152 -25.08 3.97 -6.66
C GLU A 152 -26.18 5.03 -6.77
N VAL A 153 -25.84 6.28 -6.43
CA VAL A 153 -26.77 7.41 -6.48
C VAL A 153 -26.52 8.24 -7.74
N TRP A 154 -27.35 8.02 -8.76
CA TRP A 154 -27.28 8.76 -10.02
C TRP A 154 -27.87 10.17 -9.86
N CYS A 155 -27.03 11.18 -9.99
CA CYS A 155 -27.44 12.58 -9.89
C CYS A 155 -27.60 13.21 -11.28
N PRO A 156 -28.78 13.73 -11.64
CA PRO A 156 -28.99 14.35 -12.96
C PRO A 156 -28.14 15.61 -13.13
N MET A 157 -27.54 15.77 -14.31
CA MET A 157 -26.78 16.97 -14.66
C MET A 157 -27.71 18.14 -14.98
N THR A 158 -27.43 19.31 -14.41
CA THR A 158 -28.24 20.50 -14.68
C THR A 158 -28.05 20.97 -16.13
N GLY A 159 -29.11 21.53 -16.73
CA GLY A 159 -29.11 21.98 -18.13
C GLY A 159 -27.93 22.89 -18.53
N PRO A 160 -27.58 23.93 -17.73
CA PRO A 160 -26.44 24.79 -18.03
C PRO A 160 -25.12 24.03 -18.06
N PHE A 161 -24.89 23.13 -17.09
CA PHE A 161 -23.69 22.31 -17.03
C PHE A 161 -23.62 21.31 -18.17
N MET A 162 -24.74 20.69 -18.54
CA MET A 162 -24.81 19.73 -19.64
C MET A 162 -24.48 20.39 -20.98
N LYS A 163 -24.97 21.62 -21.20
CA LYS A 163 -24.67 22.39 -22.42
C LYS A 163 -23.16 22.65 -22.55
N GLU A 164 -22.53 23.16 -21.49
CA GLU A 164 -21.09 23.41 -21.47
C GLU A 164 -20.28 22.10 -21.57
N TYR A 165 -20.78 21.01 -20.99
CA TYR A 165 -20.12 19.70 -21.04
C TYR A 165 -20.07 19.14 -22.46
N LEU A 166 -21.17 19.27 -23.21
CA LEU A 166 -21.23 18.85 -24.61
C LEU A 166 -20.39 19.75 -25.52
N GLY A 167 -20.33 21.06 -25.22
CA GLY A 167 -19.53 22.03 -25.98
C GLY A 167 -18.03 22.01 -25.68
N ALA A 168 -17.62 21.48 -24.52
CA ALA A 168 -16.21 21.41 -24.14
C ALA A 168 -15.45 20.40 -25.02
N SER A 169 -14.31 20.81 -25.58
CA SER A 169 -13.36 19.90 -26.26
C SER A 169 -12.32 19.32 -25.31
N ASN A 170 -12.03 20.01 -24.20
CA ASN A 170 -11.02 19.62 -23.22
C ASN A 170 -11.57 18.61 -22.20
N ALA A 171 -10.92 17.44 -22.10
CA ALA A 171 -11.28 16.38 -21.14
C ALA A 171 -11.23 16.84 -19.68
N ARG A 172 -10.27 17.70 -19.30
CA ARG A 172 -10.16 18.24 -17.94
C ARG A 172 -11.32 19.17 -17.60
N LEU A 173 -11.78 19.95 -18.58
CA LEU A 173 -12.94 20.83 -18.41
C LEU A 173 -14.23 20.01 -18.27
N LYS A 174 -14.41 18.97 -19.10
CA LYS A 174 -15.51 18.01 -18.97
C LYS A 174 -15.56 17.37 -17.59
N GLN A 175 -14.40 16.97 -17.05
CA GLN A 175 -14.29 16.44 -15.70
C GLN A 175 -14.77 17.42 -14.64
N LEU A 176 -14.29 18.66 -14.70
CA LEU A 176 -14.71 19.71 -13.78
C LEU A 176 -16.23 19.95 -13.81
N LEU A 177 -16.85 19.92 -14.98
CA LEU A 177 -18.29 20.15 -15.15
C LEU A 177 -19.15 19.06 -14.52
N TYR A 178 -18.83 17.77 -14.68
CA TYR A 178 -19.62 16.72 -14.03
C TYR A 178 -19.29 16.55 -12.53
N VAL A 179 -18.11 16.99 -12.07
CA VAL A 179 -17.73 16.98 -10.65
C VAL A 179 -18.45 18.09 -9.92
N MET A 180 -18.45 19.31 -10.46
CA MET A 180 -19.08 20.49 -9.86
C MET A 180 -20.59 20.60 -10.15
N ASN A 181 -21.25 19.50 -10.54
CA ASN A 181 -22.69 19.50 -10.79
C ASN A 181 -23.45 19.84 -9.49
N PRO A 182 -24.27 20.90 -9.44
CA PRO A 182 -25.00 21.29 -8.24
C PRO A 182 -25.89 20.19 -7.66
N SER A 183 -26.45 19.31 -8.51
CA SER A 183 -27.25 18.17 -8.05
C SER A 183 -26.44 17.18 -7.20
N LYS A 184 -25.15 16.97 -7.52
CA LYS A 184 -24.27 16.12 -6.72
C LYS A 184 -23.98 16.75 -5.37
N LEU A 185 -23.74 18.06 -5.32
CA LEU A 185 -23.53 18.77 -4.06
C LEU A 185 -24.74 18.65 -3.12
N ARG A 186 -25.97 18.80 -3.66
CA ARG A 186 -27.19 18.60 -2.88
C ARG A 186 -27.32 17.17 -2.36
N ALA A 187 -27.00 16.17 -3.18
CA ALA A 187 -27.02 14.77 -2.76
C ALA A 187 -26.00 14.51 -1.64
N THR A 188 -24.77 15.04 -1.76
CA THR A 188 -23.76 14.94 -0.72
C THR A 188 -24.21 15.61 0.58
N GLU A 189 -24.75 16.84 0.50
CA GLU A 189 -25.26 17.55 1.69
C GLU A 189 -26.38 16.77 2.38
N PHE A 190 -27.32 16.21 1.60
CA PHE A 190 -28.38 15.37 2.11
C PHE A 190 -27.82 14.13 2.82
N LEU A 191 -26.86 13.43 2.22
CA LEU A 191 -26.24 12.24 2.82
C LEU A 191 -25.49 12.57 4.11
N VAL A 192 -24.76 13.68 4.16
CA VAL A 192 -24.08 14.13 5.39
C VAL A 192 -25.09 14.36 6.51
N LYS A 193 -26.13 15.16 6.26
CA LYS A 193 -27.19 15.43 7.25
C LYS A 193 -27.90 14.17 7.70
N PHE A 194 -28.24 13.29 6.77
CA PHE A 194 -28.89 12.01 7.05
C PHE A 194 -28.03 11.10 7.96
N HIS A 195 -26.71 11.14 7.83
CA HIS A 195 -25.79 10.36 8.66
C HIS A 195 -25.39 11.06 9.97
N GLU A 196 -25.52 12.39 10.07
CA GLU A 196 -25.35 13.13 11.33
C GLU A 196 -26.55 12.99 12.28
N GLU A 197 -27.76 12.83 11.72
CA GLU A 197 -29.00 12.66 12.50
C GLU A 197 -29.21 11.21 13.03
N ARG A 198 -28.39 10.25 12.60
CA ARG A 198 -28.42 8.84 13.05
C ARG A 198 -27.45 8.56 14.19
#